data_AF-A0A3B1DKA3-F1
#
_entry.id   AF-A0A3B1DKA3-F1
#
_cell.length_a   1.000
_cell.length_b   1.000
_cell.length_c   1.000
_cell.angle_alpha   90.00
_cell.angle_beta   90.00
_cell.angle_gamma   90.00
#
_symmetry.space_group_name_H-M   'P 1'
#
loop_
_entity.id
_entity.type
_entity.pdbx_description
1 polymer ?
#
loop_
_entity_poly.entity_id
_entity_poly.type
_entity_poly.pdbx_seq_one_letter_code
_entity_poly.pdbx_strand_id
1 'polypeptide(L)'
;MSQQSLYERLGGYDGITTFANNLLPRLQGDSQLARFWQNRGDDGIAREKQLLIDFLCSSAGGPMYYTGRNMETTHKGMKISESDWSQFLGHAGDTMKALDIPQQECDDVVAFVLSLKEEIVEA
;
A
#
# COMPACT_ATOMS: atom_id res chain seq x y z
N MET A 1 -13.88 -12.20 -24.08
CA MET A 1 -13.11 -12.79 -22.96
C MET A 1 -12.97 -11.70 -21.91
N SER A 2 -13.30 -11.95 -20.64
CA SER A 2 -13.03 -10.94 -19.61
C SER A 2 -11.52 -10.78 -19.48
N GLN A 3 -11.04 -9.55 -19.55
CA GLN A 3 -9.65 -9.25 -19.21
C GLN A 3 -9.40 -9.67 -17.75
N GLN A 4 -8.26 -10.32 -17.48
CA GLN A 4 -7.90 -10.70 -16.12
C GLN A 4 -7.88 -9.47 -15.21
N SER A 5 -8.32 -9.62 -13.97
CA SER A 5 -8.27 -8.50 -13.01
C SER A 5 -6.84 -8.13 -12.67
N LEU A 6 -6.61 -6.92 -12.14
CA LEU A 6 -5.29 -6.53 -11.65
C LEU A 6 -4.82 -7.49 -10.54
N TYR A 7 -5.73 -7.94 -9.68
CA TYR A 7 -5.47 -8.94 -8.65
C TYR A 7 -4.89 -10.23 -9.25
N GLU A 8 -5.49 -10.77 -10.31
CA GLU A 8 -4.98 -11.97 -10.99
C GLU A 8 -3.59 -11.74 -11.61
N ARG A 9 -3.40 -10.58 -12.25
CA ARG A 9 -2.12 -10.22 -12.88
C ARG A 9 -0.98 -9.99 -11.87
N LEU A 10 -1.31 -9.51 -10.67
CA LEU A 10 -0.38 -9.36 -9.55
C LEU A 10 -0.03 -10.69 -8.86
N GLY A 11 -0.56 -11.83 -9.32
CA GLY A 11 -0.33 -13.14 -8.69
C GLY A 11 -1.28 -13.43 -7.53
N GLY A 12 -2.41 -12.73 -7.45
CA GLY A 12 -3.42 -12.90 -6.42
C GLY A 12 -2.92 -12.54 -5.02
N TYR A 13 -3.51 -13.18 -4.01
CA TYR A 13 -3.24 -12.90 -2.60
C TYR A 13 -1.76 -13.06 -2.24
N ASP A 14 -1.09 -14.09 -2.76
CA ASP A 14 0.30 -14.38 -2.43
C ASP A 14 1.26 -13.32 -3.01
N GLY A 15 1.00 -12.85 -4.24
CA GLY A 15 1.77 -11.78 -4.86
C GLY A 15 1.60 -10.45 -4.11
N ILE A 16 0.37 -10.10 -3.74
CA ILE A 16 0.08 -8.88 -2.96
C ILE A 16 0.66 -8.97 -1.54
N THR A 17 0.58 -10.15 -0.90
CA THR A 17 1.22 -10.40 0.39
C THR A 17 2.73 -10.24 0.31
N THR A 18 3.35 -10.75 -0.76
CA THR A 18 4.79 -10.59 -1.02
C THR A 18 5.16 -9.12 -1.18
N PHE A 19 4.36 -8.35 -1.92
CA PHE A 19 4.54 -6.91 -2.05
C PHE A 19 4.48 -6.21 -0.68
N ALA A 20 3.42 -6.44 0.12
CA ALA A 20 3.27 -5.81 1.44
C ALA A 20 4.41 -6.18 2.42
N ASN A 21 4.86 -7.44 2.39
CA ASN A 21 5.98 -7.92 3.20
C ASN A 21 7.32 -7.27 2.82
N ASN A 22 7.51 -6.85 1.57
CA ASN A 22 8.71 -6.15 1.13
C ASN A 22 8.60 -4.63 1.33
N LEU A 23 7.40 -4.06 1.22
CA LEU A 23 7.17 -2.63 1.35
C LEU A 23 7.29 -2.15 2.79
N LEU A 24 6.59 -2.79 3.74
CA LEU A 24 6.50 -2.28 5.12
C LEU A 24 7.88 -2.11 5.78
N PRO A 25 8.83 -3.07 5.70
CA PRO A 25 10.16 -2.87 6.26
C PRO A 25 10.94 -1.71 5.63
N ARG A 26 10.74 -1.42 4.33
CA ARG A 26 11.37 -0.26 3.66
C ARG A 26 10.84 1.05 4.23
N LEU A 27 9.52 1.14 4.44
CA LEU A 27 8.89 2.31 5.06
C LEU A 27 9.33 2.50 6.51
N GLN A 28 9.42 1.42 7.28
CA GLN A 28 9.88 1.47 8.67
C GLN A 28 11.38 1.77 8.80
N GLY A 29 12.18 1.43 7.80
CA GLY A 29 13.61 1.73 7.74
C GLY A 29 13.94 3.13 7.22
N ASP A 30 12.98 3.84 6.63
CA ASP A 30 13.18 5.17 6.09
C ASP A 30 13.24 6.23 7.19
N SER A 31 14.27 7.09 7.18
CA SER A 31 14.49 8.08 8.23
C SER A 31 13.37 9.10 8.39
N GLN A 32 12.63 9.40 7.31
CA GLN A 32 11.48 10.29 7.35
C GLN A 32 10.24 9.51 7.81
N LEU A 33 9.91 8.40 7.16
CA LEU A 33 8.64 7.70 7.37
C LEU A 33 8.59 6.85 8.66
N ALA A 34 9.73 6.38 9.17
CA ALA A 34 9.81 5.52 10.36
C ALA A 34 9.05 6.08 11.58
N ARG A 35 8.93 7.41 11.67
CA ARG A 35 8.20 8.10 12.74
C ARG A 35 6.75 7.66 12.92
N PHE A 36 6.08 7.16 11.87
CA PHE A 36 4.71 6.66 11.95
C PHE A 36 4.58 5.36 12.76
N TRP A 37 5.68 4.63 12.96
CA TRP A 37 5.71 3.35 13.67
C TRP A 37 6.49 3.36 14.99
N GLN A 38 7.21 4.45 15.34
CA GLN A 38 8.11 4.50 16.51
C GLN A 38 7.48 4.11 17.86
N ASN A 39 6.17 4.33 18.03
CA ASN A 39 5.44 4.05 19.28
C ASN A 39 4.32 3.02 19.09
N ARG A 40 4.42 2.16 18.07
CA ARG A 40 3.43 1.13 17.77
C ARG A 40 3.92 -0.23 18.27
N GLY A 41 3.04 -1.00 18.89
CA GLY A 41 3.33 -2.39 19.27
C GLY A 41 3.20 -3.35 18.08
N ASP A 42 3.93 -4.48 18.15
CA ASP A 42 4.03 -5.46 17.06
C ASP A 42 2.69 -6.00 16.57
N ASP A 43 1.75 -6.29 17.48
CA ASP A 43 0.39 -6.75 17.14
C ASP A 43 -0.35 -5.72 16.28
N GLY A 44 -0.26 -4.44 16.65
CA GLY A 44 -0.87 -3.35 15.91
C GLY A 44 -0.26 -3.16 14.52
N ILE A 45 1.04 -3.41 14.37
CA ILE A 45 1.76 -3.36 13.09
C ILE A 45 1.38 -4.57 12.22
N ALA A 46 1.30 -5.77 12.79
CA ALA A 46 0.87 -6.98 12.10
C ALA A 46 -0.56 -6.83 11.57
N ARG A 47 -1.47 -6.28 12.37
CA ARG A 47 -2.84 -5.97 11.97
C ARG A 47 -2.91 -4.95 10.85
N GLU A 48 -2.13 -3.88 10.93
CA GLU A 48 -2.05 -2.86 9.88
C GLU A 48 -1.57 -3.45 8.55
N LYS A 49 -0.54 -4.31 8.58
CA LYS A 49 -0.06 -5.02 7.39
C LYS A 49 -1.14 -5.90 6.77
N GLN A 50 -1.90 -6.63 7.59
CA GLN A 50 -3.02 -7.44 7.07
C GLN A 50 -4.09 -6.55 6.42
N LEU A 51 -4.44 -5.41 7.04
CA LEU A 51 -5.40 -4.47 6.45
C LEU A 51 -4.90 -3.88 5.12
N LEU A 52 -3.60 -3.61 5.00
CA LEU A 52 -2.99 -3.21 3.73
C LEU A 52 -3.15 -4.30 2.66
N ILE A 53 -2.87 -5.56 2.99
CA ILE A 53 -3.04 -6.68 2.07
C ILE A 53 -4.50 -6.80 1.63
N ASP A 54 -5.44 -6.77 2.58
CA ASP A 54 -6.86 -6.91 2.30
C ASP A 54 -7.36 -5.77 1.40
N PHE A 55 -6.92 -4.53 1.69
CA PHE A 55 -7.26 -3.34 0.90
C PHE A 55 -6.72 -3.45 -0.53
N LEU A 56 -5.44 -3.81 -0.71
CA LEU A 56 -4.84 -3.98 -2.03
C LEU A 56 -5.53 -5.11 -2.82
N CYS A 57 -5.85 -6.23 -2.17
CA CYS A 57 -6.58 -7.33 -2.81
C CYS A 57 -7.96 -6.88 -3.29
N SER A 58 -8.70 -6.14 -2.46
CA SER A 58 -10.03 -5.64 -2.80
C SER A 58 -9.97 -4.63 -3.96
N SER A 59 -9.08 -3.64 -3.86
CA SER A 59 -8.94 -2.57 -4.85
C SER A 59 -8.39 -3.04 -6.20
N ALA A 60 -7.59 -4.11 -6.21
CA ALA A 60 -7.13 -4.74 -7.45
C ALA A 60 -8.22 -5.59 -8.15
N GLY A 61 -9.45 -5.62 -7.63
CA GLY A 61 -10.56 -6.40 -8.17
C GLY A 61 -10.51 -7.87 -7.77
N GLY A 62 -9.84 -8.19 -6.66
CA GLY A 62 -9.84 -9.53 -6.07
C GLY A 62 -11.12 -9.82 -5.28
N PRO A 63 -11.32 -11.07 -4.84
CA PRO A 63 -12.53 -11.48 -4.13
C PRO A 63 -12.58 -11.01 -2.67
N MET A 64 -11.55 -10.30 -2.20
CA MET A 64 -11.45 -9.87 -0.81
C MET A 64 -12.39 -8.71 -0.52
N TYR A 65 -13.18 -8.83 0.55
CA TYR A 65 -13.95 -7.73 1.09
C TYR A 65 -13.12 -6.98 2.14
N TYR A 66 -12.81 -5.71 1.87
CA TYR A 66 -12.08 -4.87 2.82
C TYR A 66 -12.97 -4.45 3.99
N THR A 67 -12.54 -4.76 5.21
CA THR A 67 -13.29 -4.49 6.45
C THR A 67 -12.72 -3.36 7.29
N GLY A 68 -11.63 -2.75 6.83
CA GLY A 68 -11.01 -1.63 7.52
C GLY A 68 -11.76 -0.31 7.33
N ARG A 69 -11.26 0.74 7.98
CA ARG A 69 -11.80 2.10 7.83
C ARG A 69 -11.42 2.64 6.44
N ASN A 70 -12.18 3.62 5.95
CA ASN A 70 -11.81 4.37 4.74
C ASN A 70 -10.47 5.11 4.92
N MET A 71 -9.86 5.57 3.83
CA MET A 71 -8.50 6.14 3.89
C MET A 71 -8.50 7.47 4.64
N GLU A 72 -9.53 8.31 4.50
CA GLU A 72 -9.65 9.56 5.27
C GLU A 72 -9.62 9.30 6.78
N THR A 73 -10.53 8.47 7.29
CA THR A 73 -10.62 8.18 8.73
C THR A 73 -9.38 7.46 9.26
N THR A 74 -8.73 6.66 8.41
CA THR A 74 -7.51 5.94 8.79
C THR A 74 -6.33 6.88 9.00
N HIS A 75 -6.18 7.89 8.13
CA HIS A 75 -4.99 8.76 8.09
C HIS A 75 -5.20 10.13 8.74
N LYS A 76 -6.45 10.50 9.03
CA LYS A 76 -6.78 11.78 9.67
C LYS A 76 -6.03 12.00 10.98
N GLY A 77 -5.39 13.16 11.09
CA GLY A 77 -4.61 13.60 12.24
C GLY A 77 -3.16 13.08 12.25
N MET A 78 -2.75 12.27 11.26
CA MET A 78 -1.37 11.82 11.12
C MET A 78 -0.44 12.90 10.55
N LYS A 79 -0.99 14.00 9.99
CA LYS A 79 -0.24 15.09 9.37
C LYS A 79 0.72 14.58 8.29
N ILE A 80 0.21 13.69 7.43
CA ILE A 80 0.96 13.17 6.28
C ILE A 80 1.11 14.31 5.28
N SER A 81 2.36 14.65 4.97
CA SER A 81 2.70 15.72 4.02
C SER A 81 2.87 15.19 2.60
N GLU A 82 2.86 16.10 1.63
CA GLU A 82 3.30 15.84 0.25
C GLU A 82 4.68 15.16 0.15
N SER A 83 5.61 15.53 1.05
CA SER A 83 6.94 14.91 1.13
C SER A 83 6.88 13.45 1.58
N ASP A 84 5.99 13.12 2.53
CA ASP A 84 5.80 11.74 2.99
C ASP A 84 5.17 10.88 1.91
N TRP A 85 4.16 11.42 1.25
CA TRP A 85 3.50 10.76 0.14
C TRP A 85 4.48 10.44 -0.99
N SER A 86 5.32 11.40 -1.36
CA SER A 86 6.34 11.21 -2.40
C SER A 86 7.37 10.16 -2.00
N GLN A 87 7.83 10.16 -0.75
CA GLN A 87 8.76 9.16 -0.23
C GLN A 87 8.13 7.76 -0.20
N PHE A 88 6.86 7.66 0.18
CA PHE A 88 6.09 6.41 0.14
C PHE A 88 5.97 5.85 -1.27
N LEU A 89 5.63 6.69 -2.27
CA LEU A 89 5.56 6.27 -3.67
C LEU A 89 6.91 5.77 -4.19
N GLY A 90 8.01 6.41 -3.77
CA GLY A 90 9.37 5.95 -4.08
C GLY A 90 9.63 4.53 -3.58
N HIS A 91 9.35 4.26 -2.30
CA HIS A 91 9.51 2.92 -1.72
C HIS A 91 8.57 1.88 -2.32
N ALA A 92 7.34 2.27 -2.67
CA ALA A 92 6.40 1.40 -3.39
C ALA A 92 6.96 1.02 -4.76
N GLY A 93 7.47 1.99 -5.53
CA GLY A 93 8.10 1.75 -6.83
C GLY A 93 9.35 0.88 -6.73
N ASP A 94 10.22 1.13 -5.75
CA ASP A 94 11.40 0.30 -5.49
C ASP A 94 11.03 -1.14 -5.10
N THR A 95 9.91 -1.31 -4.39
CA THR A 95 9.37 -2.64 -4.05
C THR A 95 8.87 -3.36 -5.29
N MET A 96 8.09 -2.69 -6.15
CA MET A 96 7.61 -3.27 -7.40
C MET A 96 8.78 -3.69 -8.30
N LYS A 97 9.80 -2.83 -8.41
CA LYS A 97 11.02 -3.11 -9.17
C LYS A 97 11.80 -4.30 -8.60
N ALA A 98 11.94 -4.39 -7.28
CA ALA A 98 12.64 -5.50 -6.63
C ALA A 98 11.93 -6.85 -6.78
N LEU A 99 10.62 -6.83 -7.06
CA LEU A 99 9.80 -8.00 -7.30
C LEU A 99 9.58 -8.30 -8.79
N ASP A 100 10.25 -7.55 -9.68
CA ASP A 100 10.10 -7.65 -11.14
C ASP A 100 8.63 -7.62 -11.60
N ILE A 101 7.80 -6.81 -10.93
CA ILE A 101 6.39 -6.63 -11.32
C ILE A 101 6.37 -5.96 -12.70
N PRO A 102 5.60 -6.47 -13.68
CA PRO A 102 5.60 -5.90 -15.01
C PRO A 102 5.02 -4.47 -15.02
N GLN A 103 5.48 -3.65 -15.97
CA GLN A 103 5.22 -2.21 -15.96
C GLN A 103 3.73 -1.86 -15.97
N GLN A 104 2.91 -2.63 -16.69
CA GLN A 104 1.48 -2.38 -16.77
C GLN A 104 0.81 -2.50 -15.39
N GLU A 105 1.16 -3.54 -14.63
CA GLU A 105 0.66 -3.75 -13.26
C GLU A 105 1.16 -2.66 -12.32
N CYS A 106 2.42 -2.22 -12.47
CA CYS A 106 2.95 -1.09 -11.73
C CYS A 106 2.13 0.19 -11.99
N ASP A 107 1.88 0.51 -13.26
CA ASP A 107 1.13 1.70 -13.66
C ASP A 107 -0.31 1.67 -13.13
N ASP A 108 -0.97 0.51 -13.19
CA ASP A 108 -2.32 0.32 -12.70
C ASP A 108 -2.39 0.47 -11.17
N VAL A 109 -1.44 -0.10 -10.42
CA VAL A 109 -1.35 0.07 -8.96
C VAL A 109 -1.06 1.53 -8.60
N VAL A 110 -0.12 2.18 -9.28
CA VAL A 110 0.22 3.59 -9.05
C VAL A 110 -0.99 4.50 -9.31
N ALA A 111 -1.73 4.27 -10.40
CA ALA A 111 -2.93 5.05 -10.71
C ALA A 111 -3.97 4.94 -9.59
N PHE A 112 -4.23 3.73 -9.10
CA PHE A 112 -5.10 3.51 -7.96
C PHE A 112 -4.59 4.21 -6.68
N VAL A 113 -3.32 4.03 -6.33
CA VAL A 113 -2.73 4.65 -5.13
C VAL A 113 -2.81 6.18 -5.21
N LEU A 114 -2.52 6.78 -6.36
CA LEU A 114 -2.61 8.23 -6.57
C LEU A 114 -4.03 8.77 -6.38
N SER A 115 -5.05 7.97 -6.68
CA SER A 115 -6.45 8.39 -6.45
C SER A 115 -6.80 8.56 -4.96
N LEU A 116 -6.02 7.96 -4.05
CA LEU A 116 -6.24 8.06 -2.60
C LEU A 116 -5.59 9.31 -1.98
N LYS A 117 -4.80 10.06 -2.75
CA LYS A 117 -3.96 11.14 -2.22
C LYS A 117 -4.77 12.21 -1.47
N GLU A 118 -5.91 12.62 -2.03
CA GLU A 118 -6.76 13.65 -1.43
C GLU A 118 -7.40 13.20 -0.10
N GLU A 119 -7.54 11.90 0.12
CA GLU A 119 -8.05 11.34 1.38
C GLU A 119 -6.94 11.18 2.44
N ILE A 120 -5.67 11.14 2.03
CA ILE A 120 -4.54 10.76 2.90
C ILE A 120 -3.65 11.95 3.27
N VAL A 121 -3.38 12.84 2.31
CA VAL A 121 -2.44 13.96 2.49
C VAL A 121 -3.16 15.16 3.10
N GLU A 122 -2.59 15.73 4.16
CA GLU A 122 -3.18 16.85 4.91
C GLU A 122 -2.45 18.19 4.68
N ALA A 123 -1.28 18.20 4.05
CA ALA A 123 -0.44 19.38 3.88
C ALA A 123 0.47 19.32 2.65
#